data_AF-A0AAD6S1W5-F1
#
_entry.id   AF-A0AAD6S1W5-F1
#
_cell.length_a   1.000
_cell.length_b   1.000
_cell.length_c   1.000
_cell.angle_alpha   90.00
_cell.angle_beta   90.00
_cell.angle_gamma   90.00
#
_symmetry.space_group_name_H-M   'P 1'
#
loop_
_entity.id
_entity.type
_entity.pdbx_description
1 polymer ?
#
loop_
_entity_poly.entity_id
_entity_poly.type
_entity_poly.pdbx_seq_one_letter_code
_entity_poly.pdbx_strand_id
1 'polypeptide(L)'
;MANYYQYPPSVQTTAYLLGLGPMPGPTPQERAVAQMNAALDSGMFDQTQQPRGQNFGGGVIDPALLAQSGNNYAAVPNITVEFPVYGENNQKTPSLKTQIVFPIDIPATDFFSRVYAKMNVDPTTAVLGWKESQDRRGDPYQSLTSSDDLANAFGRLVKIQNNTRRKKEVIMEVVNLEQRSSETTTKKKADKPSETAVTLPELRKVKEKLTCALHPGKNRWCYVRGPKDKRPGEHVPLDLEVLLLWARHMHDGKVDENCITPPNVLNLDELAERGRAREERTGQRRGQALPPIHVHVGGNGPLRDVDPNVVAPSHKRHRVEESSDSESDSDDEPLTIADVLQKLHAKFPDLKYPQYSDALKAKGIIYAHSALDFDVAYFKAEIGMADGAVGGFIKCAKKMVRAAKKQKKGNKRARQDAEGSDGGKENA
;
A
#
# COMPACT_ATOMS: atom_id res chain seq x y z
N MET A 1 -20.18 40.53 38.52
CA MET A 1 -19.30 39.41 38.12
C MET A 1 -20.02 38.12 38.46
N ALA A 2 -20.69 37.51 37.48
CA ALA A 2 -21.41 36.24 37.67
C ALA A 2 -20.62 35.12 36.97
N ASN A 3 -20.15 34.15 37.75
CA ASN A 3 -19.38 33.01 37.27
C ASN A 3 -20.32 32.00 36.57
N TYR A 4 -20.18 31.87 35.25
CA TYR A 4 -20.81 30.79 34.49
C TYR A 4 -20.04 29.48 34.72
N TYR A 5 -20.56 28.63 35.61
CA TYR A 5 -20.07 27.25 35.74
C TYR A 5 -20.57 26.42 34.54
N GLN A 6 -19.63 26.07 33.66
CA GLN A 6 -19.88 25.21 32.51
C GLN A 6 -19.88 23.75 32.99
N TYR A 7 -21.07 23.17 33.14
CA TYR A 7 -21.22 21.78 33.57
C TYR A 7 -20.74 20.81 32.48
N PRO A 8 -20.15 19.66 32.86
CA PRO A 8 -19.77 18.63 31.91
C PRO A 8 -21.00 18.11 31.12
N PRO A 9 -20.86 17.88 29.81
CA PRO A 9 -21.99 17.65 28.89
C PRO A 9 -22.81 16.38 29.20
N SER A 10 -22.28 15.46 29.99
CA SER A 10 -22.98 14.23 30.38
C SER A 10 -24.06 14.43 31.44
N VAL A 11 -23.97 15.48 32.26
CA VAL A 11 -24.91 15.66 33.39
C VAL A 11 -26.20 16.34 32.93
N GLN A 12 -26.12 17.24 31.95
CA GLN A 12 -27.26 17.97 31.40
C GLN A 12 -28.24 17.06 30.65
N THR A 13 -27.75 16.05 29.94
CA THR A 13 -28.61 15.09 29.23
C THR A 13 -29.40 14.20 30.17
N THR A 14 -28.80 13.73 31.28
CA THR A 14 -29.51 12.98 32.32
C THR A 14 -30.59 13.81 33.03
N ALA A 15 -30.31 15.08 33.37
CA ALA A 15 -31.29 15.95 34.01
C ALA A 15 -32.48 16.27 33.08
N TYR A 16 -32.23 16.43 31.78
CA TYR A 16 -33.27 16.59 30.78
C TYR A 16 -34.14 15.33 30.61
N LEU A 17 -33.52 14.14 30.53
CA LEU A 17 -34.26 12.87 30.42
C LEU A 17 -35.14 12.57 31.64
N LEU A 18 -34.83 13.16 32.79
CA LEU A 18 -35.63 13.07 34.03
C LEU A 18 -36.63 14.23 34.19
N GLY A 19 -36.72 15.16 33.22
CA GLY A 19 -37.67 16.28 33.25
C GLY A 19 -37.33 17.38 34.27
N LEU A 20 -36.11 17.39 34.82
CA LEU A 20 -35.70 18.29 35.90
C LEU A 20 -34.79 19.44 35.44
N GLY A 21 -34.59 19.62 34.12
CA GLY A 21 -33.70 20.63 33.56
C GLY A 21 -34.29 21.38 32.37
N PRO A 22 -33.77 22.59 32.06
CA PRO A 22 -34.16 23.32 30.86
C PRO A 22 -33.85 22.49 29.62
N MET A 23 -34.74 22.54 28.63
CA MET A 23 -34.57 21.84 27.36
C MET A 23 -33.23 22.25 26.73
N PRO A 24 -32.37 21.29 26.33
CA PRO A 24 -31.13 21.62 25.66
C PRO A 24 -31.45 22.42 24.39
N GLY A 25 -30.66 23.47 24.13
CA GLY A 25 -30.84 24.25 22.92
C GLY A 25 -30.63 23.41 21.66
N PRO A 26 -31.21 23.80 20.52
CA PRO A 26 -31.14 23.02 19.30
C PRO A 26 -29.70 22.84 18.84
N THR A 27 -29.37 21.60 18.49
CA THR A 27 -28.08 21.18 17.94
C THR A 27 -27.80 21.90 16.60
N PRO A 28 -26.52 22.01 16.17
CA PRO A 28 -26.19 22.59 14.87
C PRO A 28 -26.91 21.90 13.70
N GLN A 29 -27.15 20.59 13.79
CA GLN A 29 -27.88 19.80 12.81
C GLN A 29 -29.36 20.21 12.77
N GLU A 30 -30.01 20.36 13.91
CA GLU A 30 -31.41 20.81 13.98
C GLU A 30 -31.58 22.24 13.47
N ARG A 31 -30.60 23.13 13.73
CA ARG A 31 -30.60 24.49 13.17
C ARG A 31 -30.47 24.48 11.64
N ALA A 32 -29.62 23.61 11.09
CA ALA A 32 -29.48 23.46 9.65
C ALA A 32 -30.77 22.93 9.00
N VAL A 33 -31.42 21.95 9.62
CA VAL A 33 -32.72 21.42 9.15
C VAL A 33 -33.81 22.49 9.22
N ALA A 34 -33.88 23.26 10.32
CA ALA A 34 -34.84 24.36 10.46
C ALA A 34 -34.61 25.46 9.42
N GLN A 35 -33.35 25.81 9.12
CA GLN A 35 -33.01 26.76 8.06
C GLN A 35 -33.40 26.24 6.67
N MET A 36 -33.17 24.95 6.39
CA MET A 36 -33.55 24.35 5.11
C MET A 36 -35.08 24.33 4.94
N ASN A 37 -35.83 23.96 5.98
CA ASN A 37 -37.29 23.97 5.93
C ASN A 37 -37.83 25.39 5.78
N ALA A 38 -37.26 26.38 6.48
CA ALA A 38 -37.62 27.79 6.29
C ALA A 38 -37.33 28.29 4.87
N ALA A 39 -36.24 27.82 4.24
CA ALA A 39 -35.93 28.13 2.84
C ALA A 39 -36.92 27.50 1.84
N LEU A 40 -37.45 26.31 2.16
CA LEU A 40 -38.48 25.65 1.36
C LEU A 40 -39.84 26.35 1.52
N ASP A 41 -40.22 26.72 2.73
CA ASP A 41 -41.49 27.42 3.01
C ASP A 41 -41.50 28.86 2.46
N SER A 42 -40.33 29.50 2.34
CA SER A 42 -40.21 30.85 1.78
C SER A 42 -40.23 30.89 0.24
N GLY A 43 -40.43 29.75 -0.43
CA GLY A 43 -40.56 29.70 -1.89
C GLY A 43 -39.27 30.04 -2.64
N MET A 44 -38.11 30.00 -1.98
CA MET A 44 -36.81 30.40 -2.56
C MET A 44 -36.36 29.51 -3.74
N PHE A 45 -37.03 28.38 -3.96
CA PHE A 45 -36.76 27.45 -5.06
C PHE A 45 -37.86 27.37 -6.13
N ASP A 46 -38.90 28.21 -6.05
CA ASP A 46 -39.91 28.28 -7.10
C ASP A 46 -39.39 29.12 -8.29
N GLN A 47 -38.58 28.49 -9.14
CA GLN A 47 -38.02 29.05 -10.37
C GLN A 47 -39.08 29.35 -11.45
N THR A 48 -40.37 29.18 -11.18
CA THR A 48 -41.44 29.40 -12.17
C THR A 48 -42.19 30.72 -12.04
N GLN A 49 -41.88 31.57 -11.05
CA GLN A 49 -42.48 32.91 -10.97
C GLN A 49 -41.61 33.95 -11.68
N GLN A 50 -41.91 34.18 -12.96
CA GLN A 50 -41.59 35.45 -13.61
C GLN A 50 -42.27 36.59 -12.84
N PRO A 51 -41.56 37.68 -12.49
CA PRO A 51 -42.17 38.81 -11.80
C PRO A 51 -43.09 39.57 -12.76
N ARG A 52 -44.41 39.47 -12.54
CA ARG A 52 -45.37 40.44 -13.07
C ARG A 52 -45.17 41.76 -12.33
N GLY A 53 -44.95 42.80 -13.12
CA GLY A 53 -44.53 44.13 -12.66
C GLY A 53 -45.44 44.76 -11.61
N GLN A 54 -44.81 45.27 -10.57
CA GLN A 54 -45.32 46.43 -9.84
C GLN A 54 -44.48 47.64 -10.22
N ASN A 55 -45.13 48.56 -10.91
CA ASN A 55 -44.67 49.91 -11.19
C ASN A 55 -44.41 50.65 -9.87
N PHE A 56 -43.14 50.84 -9.51
CA PHE A 56 -42.72 51.98 -8.70
C PHE A 56 -41.70 52.78 -9.50
N GLY A 57 -42.02 54.06 -9.68
CA GLY A 57 -41.39 54.93 -10.66
C GLY A 57 -39.95 55.31 -10.34
N GLY A 58 -39.23 55.60 -11.43
CA GLY A 58 -38.50 56.87 -11.51
C GLY A 58 -37.12 56.91 -10.86
N GLY A 59 -36.24 56.00 -11.23
CA GLY A 59 -34.79 56.16 -11.07
C GLY A 59 -34.09 55.26 -12.06
N VAL A 60 -33.66 55.82 -13.19
CA VAL A 60 -32.92 55.10 -14.24
C VAL A 60 -31.54 54.74 -13.67
N ILE A 61 -31.44 53.59 -13.02
CA ILE A 61 -30.17 52.91 -12.75
C ILE A 61 -29.94 52.00 -13.94
N ASP A 62 -28.90 52.31 -14.70
CA ASP A 62 -28.50 51.61 -15.91
C ASP A 62 -28.28 50.10 -15.63
N PRO A 63 -29.08 49.18 -16.23
CA PRO A 63 -28.96 47.73 -16.01
C PRO A 63 -27.58 47.17 -16.43
N ALA A 64 -26.81 47.92 -17.22
CA ALA A 64 -25.46 47.55 -17.63
C ALA A 64 -24.43 47.59 -16.48
N LEU A 65 -24.68 48.36 -15.41
CA LEU A 65 -23.76 48.45 -14.26
C LEU A 65 -23.98 47.38 -13.20
N LEU A 66 -25.16 46.74 -13.16
CA LEU A 66 -25.46 45.64 -12.22
C LEU A 66 -25.02 44.26 -12.72
N ALA A 67 -24.74 44.12 -14.02
CA ALA A 67 -24.22 42.87 -14.60
C ALA A 67 -22.68 42.74 -14.50
N GLN A 68 -21.96 43.79 -14.08
CA GLN A 68 -20.49 43.76 -13.93
C GLN A 68 -20.01 43.42 -12.51
N SER A 69 -20.91 43.33 -11.53
CA SER A 69 -20.58 42.91 -10.16
C SER A 69 -20.80 41.41 -9.91
N GLY A 70 -20.96 40.62 -10.98
CA GLY A 70 -20.69 39.19 -10.95
C GLY A 70 -19.22 38.99 -10.64
N ASN A 71 -18.88 39.04 -9.36
CA ASN A 71 -17.55 38.73 -8.85
C ASN A 71 -17.20 37.33 -9.38
N ASN A 72 -16.44 37.31 -10.46
CA ASN A 72 -15.65 36.17 -10.89
C ASN A 72 -14.63 35.93 -9.78
N TYR A 73 -15.09 35.33 -8.68
CA TYR A 73 -14.22 34.68 -7.72
C TYR A 73 -13.60 33.54 -8.50
N ALA A 74 -12.44 33.81 -9.10
CA ALA A 74 -11.62 32.79 -9.73
C ALA A 74 -11.53 31.64 -8.73
N ALA A 75 -11.96 30.45 -9.13
CA ALA A 75 -11.97 29.30 -8.25
C ALA A 75 -10.55 29.13 -7.69
N VAL A 76 -10.40 29.31 -6.38
CA VAL A 76 -9.12 29.19 -5.70
C VAL A 76 -8.62 27.76 -5.97
N PRO A 77 -7.42 27.58 -6.53
CA PRO A 77 -6.93 26.25 -6.84
C PRO A 77 -6.81 25.43 -5.56
N ASN A 78 -7.29 24.19 -5.63
CA ASN A 78 -7.21 23.24 -4.55
C ASN A 78 -6.11 22.21 -4.82
N ILE A 79 -5.44 21.78 -3.76
CA ILE A 79 -4.38 20.75 -3.79
C ILE A 79 -4.87 19.52 -3.03
N THR A 80 -4.84 18.36 -3.70
CA THR A 80 -5.15 17.06 -3.08
C THR A 80 -3.89 16.51 -2.41
N VAL A 81 -3.96 16.30 -1.11
CA VAL A 81 -2.87 15.76 -0.30
C VAL A 81 -3.25 14.36 0.18
N GLU A 82 -2.36 13.40 -0.09
CA GLU A 82 -2.54 11.99 0.24
C GLU A 82 -1.48 11.56 1.26
N PHE A 83 -1.89 10.81 2.27
CA PHE A 83 -0.96 10.25 3.26
C PHE A 83 -1.38 8.84 3.68
N PRO A 84 -0.41 7.99 4.05
CA PRO A 84 -0.67 6.65 4.57
C PRO A 84 -1.29 6.73 5.97
N VAL A 85 -2.38 5.99 6.19
CA VAL A 85 -2.93 5.77 7.52
C VAL A 85 -2.45 4.41 8.04
N TYR A 86 -1.70 4.46 9.13
CA TYR A 86 -1.29 3.26 9.85
C TYR A 86 -2.36 2.94 10.89
N GLY A 87 -2.89 1.72 10.86
CA GLY A 87 -3.80 1.26 11.91
C GLY A 87 -3.10 1.19 13.26
N GLU A 88 -3.87 1.23 14.35
CA GLU A 88 -3.42 1.21 15.76
C GLU A 88 -2.42 0.08 16.09
N ASN A 89 -2.37 -0.97 15.27
CA ASN A 89 -1.55 -2.16 15.50
C ASN A 89 -0.09 -2.04 15.00
N ASN A 90 0.42 -0.83 14.69
CA ASN A 90 1.79 -0.64 14.18
C ASN A 90 2.15 -1.60 13.02
N GLN A 91 1.16 -1.87 12.15
CA GLN A 91 1.41 -2.73 11.00
C GLN A 91 2.35 -2.00 10.03
N LYS A 92 3.42 -2.70 9.63
CA LYS A 92 4.49 -2.21 8.73
C LYS A 92 4.02 -1.86 7.32
N THR A 93 2.76 -2.13 6.99
CA THR A 93 2.18 -1.79 5.69
C THR A 93 1.02 -0.84 5.91
N PRO A 94 1.01 0.35 5.29
CA PRO A 94 -0.11 1.25 5.40
C PRO A 94 -1.35 0.58 4.81
N SER A 95 -2.39 0.42 5.64
CA SER A 95 -3.58 -0.33 5.28
C SER A 95 -4.48 0.43 4.29
N LEU A 96 -4.46 1.77 4.36
CA LEU A 96 -5.28 2.65 3.53
C LEU A 96 -4.54 3.98 3.29
N LYS A 97 -4.73 4.57 2.11
CA LYS A 97 -4.36 5.95 1.85
C LYS A 97 -5.57 6.84 2.12
N THR A 98 -5.37 7.96 2.79
CA THR A 98 -6.40 8.98 3.00
C THR A 98 -6.02 10.23 2.24
N GLN A 99 -7.03 10.86 1.62
CA GLN A 99 -6.88 12.09 0.87
C GLN A 99 -7.64 13.24 1.56
N ILE A 100 -7.02 14.41 1.61
CA ILE A 100 -7.64 15.67 2.05
C ILE A 100 -7.37 16.72 0.99
N VAL A 101 -8.39 17.50 0.66
CA VAL A 101 -8.28 18.62 -0.27
C VAL A 101 -8.07 19.90 0.53
N PHE A 102 -7.05 20.66 0.17
CA PHE A 102 -6.68 21.92 0.80
C PHE A 102 -6.78 23.07 -0.20
N PRO A 103 -7.28 24.25 0.21
CA PRO A 103 -7.15 25.45 -0.60
C PRO A 103 -5.69 25.92 -0.58
N ILE A 104 -5.20 26.52 -1.67
CA ILE A 104 -3.79 26.93 -1.80
C ILE A 104 -3.34 27.95 -0.74
N ASP A 105 -4.26 28.76 -0.25
CA ASP A 105 -4.05 29.85 0.71
C ASP A 105 -4.23 29.41 2.17
N ILE A 106 -4.29 28.10 2.44
CA ILE A 106 -4.36 27.60 3.81
C ILE A 106 -3.12 28.04 4.63
N PRO A 107 -3.33 28.60 5.84
CA PRO A 107 -2.22 28.89 6.75
C PRO A 107 -1.43 27.62 7.09
N ALA A 108 -0.11 27.70 7.12
CA ALA A 108 0.76 26.56 7.41
C ALA A 108 0.40 25.86 8.74
N THR A 109 0.02 26.63 9.76
CA THR A 109 -0.40 26.10 11.07
C THR A 109 -1.64 25.21 10.98
N ASP A 110 -2.65 25.59 10.19
CA ASP A 110 -3.86 24.80 9.98
C ASP A 110 -3.58 23.58 9.10
N PHE A 111 -2.75 23.74 8.07
CA PHE A 111 -2.28 22.63 7.23
C PHE A 111 -1.63 21.54 8.08
N PHE A 112 -0.60 21.89 8.86
CA PHE A 112 0.12 20.93 9.69
C PHE A 112 -0.78 20.32 10.76
N SER A 113 -1.61 21.12 11.44
CA SER A 113 -2.56 20.63 12.45
C SER A 113 -3.49 19.54 11.89
N ARG A 114 -4.07 19.77 10.71
CA ARG A 114 -4.96 18.79 10.06
C ARG A 114 -4.21 17.54 9.59
N VAL A 115 -3.01 17.69 9.06
CA VAL A 115 -2.17 16.56 8.63
C VAL A 115 -1.76 15.71 9.83
N TYR A 116 -1.27 16.31 10.92
CA TYR A 116 -0.91 15.60 12.16
C TYR A 116 -2.11 14.88 12.78
N ALA A 117 -3.26 15.56 12.88
CA ALA A 117 -4.49 14.98 13.40
C ALA A 117 -4.95 13.77 12.57
N LYS A 118 -4.83 13.83 11.23
CA LYS A 118 -5.27 12.73 10.36
C LYS A 118 -4.28 11.58 10.28
N MET A 119 -2.98 11.85 10.38
CA MET A 119 -1.94 10.82 10.45
C MET A 119 -1.82 10.19 11.85
N ASN A 120 -2.45 10.78 12.87
CA ASN A 120 -2.36 10.38 14.27
C ASN A 120 -0.91 10.34 14.76
N VAL A 121 -0.14 11.39 14.45
CA VAL A 121 1.26 11.54 14.86
C VAL A 121 1.41 12.79 15.72
N ASP A 122 2.24 12.71 16.75
CA ASP A 122 2.55 13.84 17.62
C ASP A 122 3.35 14.93 16.86
N PRO A 123 2.91 16.20 16.88
CA PRO A 123 3.59 17.29 16.16
C PRO A 123 5.01 17.58 16.65
N THR A 124 5.39 17.17 17.86
CA THR A 124 6.73 17.47 18.40
C THR A 124 7.79 16.49 17.93
N THR A 125 7.40 15.26 17.64
CA THR A 125 8.32 14.20 17.17
C THR A 125 8.27 14.01 15.66
N ALA A 126 7.15 14.35 15.02
CA ALA A 126 6.98 14.06 13.60
C ALA A 126 7.91 14.90 12.70
N VAL A 127 8.67 14.23 11.83
CA VAL A 127 9.36 14.87 10.71
C VAL A 127 8.64 14.52 9.42
N LEU A 128 7.88 15.46 8.88
CA LEU A 128 7.14 15.25 7.63
C LEU A 128 8.04 15.44 6.41
N GLY A 129 7.84 14.57 5.43
CA GLY A 129 8.39 14.73 4.09
C GLY A 129 7.29 14.56 3.04
N TRP A 130 7.50 15.15 1.87
CA TRP A 130 6.55 15.11 0.77
C TRP A 130 7.23 14.72 -0.55
N LYS A 131 6.44 14.22 -1.48
CA LYS A 131 6.83 14.02 -2.88
C LYS A 131 5.61 14.11 -3.79
N GLU A 132 5.83 14.19 -5.09
CA GLU A 132 4.75 14.13 -6.06
C GLU A 132 4.32 12.68 -6.31
N SER A 133 3.03 12.44 -6.58
CA SER A 133 2.53 11.10 -6.93
C SER A 133 3.16 10.50 -8.19
N GLN A 134 3.78 11.34 -9.03
CA GLN A 134 4.46 10.93 -10.26
C GLN A 134 5.97 10.71 -10.09
N ASP A 135 6.54 11.07 -8.94
CA ASP A 135 7.96 10.83 -8.67
C ASP A 135 8.27 9.33 -8.70
N ARG A 136 9.46 8.97 -9.16
CA ARG A 136 9.84 7.57 -9.33
C ARG A 136 9.88 6.89 -7.97
N ARG A 137 9.54 5.60 -7.95
CA ARG A 137 9.65 4.77 -6.75
C ARG A 137 11.12 4.69 -6.32
N GLY A 138 11.50 5.50 -5.34
CA GLY A 138 12.87 5.60 -4.82
C GLY A 138 13.40 7.02 -4.73
N ASP A 139 12.71 8.00 -5.35
CA ASP A 139 13.09 9.40 -5.23
C ASP A 139 12.98 9.84 -3.75
N PRO A 140 13.93 10.66 -3.27
CA PRO A 140 13.94 11.11 -1.89
C PRO A 140 12.75 12.03 -1.61
N TYR A 141 12.18 11.90 -0.42
CA TYR A 141 11.14 12.82 0.04
C TYR A 141 11.80 14.15 0.38
N GLN A 142 11.17 15.24 -0.05
CA GLN A 142 11.58 16.59 0.30
C GLN A 142 11.06 16.93 1.70
N SER A 143 11.83 17.66 2.51
CA SER A 143 11.40 18.05 3.86
C SER A 143 10.16 18.95 3.80
N LEU A 144 9.27 18.80 4.78
CA LEU A 144 8.08 19.65 4.96
C LEU A 144 8.02 20.13 6.41
N THR A 145 9.02 20.92 6.81
CA THR A 145 9.25 21.34 8.20
C THR A 145 8.92 22.81 8.44
N SER A 146 9.17 23.66 7.44
CA SER A 146 8.95 25.10 7.49
C SER A 146 7.69 25.51 6.74
N SER A 147 7.15 26.69 7.08
CA SER A 147 6.13 27.37 6.26
C SER A 147 6.64 27.64 4.85
N ASP A 148 7.94 27.90 4.68
CA ASP A 148 8.56 28.13 3.37
C ASP A 148 8.60 26.85 2.54
N ASP A 149 8.84 25.69 3.18
CA ASP A 149 8.82 24.39 2.51
C ASP A 149 7.42 24.11 1.94
N LEU A 150 6.38 24.44 2.72
CA LEU A 150 4.99 24.29 2.30
C LEU A 150 4.65 25.21 1.12
N ALA A 151 5.03 26.50 1.20
CA ALA A 151 4.82 27.45 0.12
C ALA A 151 5.55 27.02 -1.17
N ASN A 152 6.78 26.52 -1.05
CA ASN A 152 7.55 25.98 -2.17
C ASN A 152 6.91 24.72 -2.76
N ALA A 153 6.43 23.81 -1.91
CA ALA A 153 5.72 22.60 -2.33
C ALA A 153 4.45 22.95 -3.11
N PHE A 154 3.61 23.83 -2.55
CA PHE A 154 2.36 24.26 -3.18
C PHE A 154 2.62 25.01 -4.48
N GLY A 155 3.58 25.94 -4.49
CA GLY A 155 3.99 26.65 -5.70
C GLY A 155 4.46 25.71 -6.81
N ARG A 156 5.16 24.62 -6.47
CA ARG A 156 5.57 23.59 -7.42
C ARG A 156 4.37 22.79 -7.94
N LEU A 157 3.46 22.36 -7.07
CA LEU A 157 2.27 21.60 -7.46
C LEU A 157 1.34 22.41 -8.36
N VAL A 158 1.16 23.71 -8.10
CA VAL A 158 0.38 24.61 -8.95
C VAL A 158 1.00 24.81 -10.32
N LYS A 159 2.32 24.99 -10.39
CA LYS A 159 3.02 25.07 -11.70
C LYS A 159 2.78 23.81 -12.53
N ILE A 160 2.71 22.65 -11.87
CA ILE A 160 2.43 21.37 -12.53
C ILE A 160 0.95 21.25 -12.91
N GLN A 161 0.03 21.70 -12.06
CA GLN A 161 -1.41 21.67 -12.30
C GLN A 161 -1.82 22.61 -13.45
N ASN A 162 -1.17 23.78 -13.55
CA ASN A 162 -1.38 24.74 -14.63
C ASN A 162 -0.75 24.31 -15.97
N ASN A 163 0.01 23.22 -16.00
CA ASN A 163 0.58 22.70 -17.23
C ASN A 163 -0.49 21.96 -18.05
N THR A 164 -1.01 22.62 -19.08
CA THR A 164 -2.08 22.14 -19.97
C THR A 164 -1.79 20.81 -20.65
N ARG A 165 -0.53 20.37 -20.71
CA ARG A 165 -0.15 19.07 -21.29
C ARG A 165 -0.46 17.90 -20.36
N ARG A 166 -0.70 18.12 -19.07
CA ARG A 166 -0.97 17.04 -18.12
C ARG A 166 -2.46 16.73 -18.04
N LYS A 167 -2.78 15.43 -18.16
CA LYS A 167 -4.14 14.89 -18.02
C LYS A 167 -4.42 14.24 -16.66
N LYS A 168 -3.40 14.10 -15.80
CA LYS A 168 -3.50 13.40 -14.52
C LYS A 168 -3.55 14.39 -13.37
N GLU A 169 -4.38 14.10 -12.39
CA GLU A 169 -4.46 14.84 -11.14
C GLU A 169 -3.09 14.85 -10.44
N VAL A 170 -2.73 16.02 -9.90
CA VAL A 170 -1.50 16.24 -9.17
C VAL A 170 -1.80 16.00 -7.69
N ILE A 171 -1.23 14.95 -7.12
CA ILE A 171 -1.44 14.56 -5.72
C ILE A 171 -0.11 14.70 -4.98
N MET A 172 -0.14 15.37 -3.83
CA MET A 172 1.01 15.49 -2.92
C MET A 172 0.99 14.31 -1.95
N GLU A 173 1.99 13.42 -2.04
CA GLU A 173 2.13 12.32 -1.06
C GLU A 173 2.95 12.79 0.14
N VAL A 174 2.33 12.86 1.33
CA VAL A 174 2.99 13.23 2.59
C VAL A 174 3.23 11.98 3.44
N VAL A 175 4.44 11.86 4.03
CA VAL A 175 4.86 10.71 4.84
C VAL A 175 5.69 11.19 6.03
N ASN A 176 5.57 10.51 7.18
CA ASN A 176 6.46 10.70 8.32
C ASN A 176 7.81 10.00 8.07
N LEU A 177 8.90 10.76 7.99
CA LEU A 177 10.24 10.27 7.67
C LEU A 177 10.83 9.42 8.80
N GLU A 178 10.52 9.73 10.06
CA GLU A 178 11.04 8.99 11.21
C GLU A 178 10.57 7.54 11.20
N GLN A 179 9.28 7.33 10.96
CA GLN A 179 8.68 6.00 10.93
C GLN A 179 9.33 5.10 9.87
N ARG A 180 9.78 5.70 8.75
CA ARG A 180 10.35 4.98 7.61
C ARG A 180 11.83 4.66 7.75
N SER A 181 12.58 5.46 8.51
CA SER A 181 14.01 5.23 8.77
C SER A 181 14.25 3.84 9.38
N SER A 182 13.31 3.36 10.21
CA SER A 182 13.33 2.03 10.84
C SER A 182 13.25 0.85 9.85
N GLU A 183 12.85 1.07 8.60
CA GLU A 183 12.63 0.00 7.62
C GLU A 183 13.86 -0.32 6.76
N THR A 184 14.88 0.55 6.71
CA THR A 184 15.89 0.51 5.64
C THR A 184 17.03 -0.50 5.80
N THR A 185 17.11 -1.28 6.88
CA THR A 185 18.28 -2.16 7.12
C THR A 185 18.08 -3.64 6.81
N THR A 186 16.89 -4.11 6.43
CA THR A 186 16.73 -5.52 6.00
C THR A 186 16.29 -5.63 4.55
N LYS A 187 17.29 -5.69 3.65
CA LYS A 187 17.15 -6.17 2.26
C LYS A 187 16.71 -7.64 2.27
N LYS A 188 15.44 -7.91 2.59
CA LYS A 188 14.81 -9.22 2.39
C LYS A 188 14.41 -9.31 0.92
N LYS A 189 14.98 -10.31 0.23
CA LYS A 189 14.67 -10.65 -1.17
C LYS A 189 13.16 -10.83 -1.34
N ALA A 190 12.52 -9.90 -2.03
CA ALA A 190 11.14 -10.04 -2.49
C ALA A 190 11.16 -10.39 -3.99
N ASP A 191 11.03 -11.69 -4.29
CA ASP A 191 10.46 -12.19 -5.53
C ASP A 191 9.37 -13.19 -5.12
N LYS A 192 8.24 -12.66 -4.68
CA LYS A 192 6.93 -13.31 -4.75
C LYS A 192 5.94 -12.26 -5.21
N PRO A 193 5.06 -12.58 -6.18
CA PRO A 193 4.04 -11.64 -6.64
C PRO A 193 3.18 -11.26 -5.43
N SER A 194 2.87 -9.96 -5.35
CA SER A 194 1.96 -9.39 -4.36
C SER A 194 0.76 -10.31 -4.23
N GLU A 195 0.67 -10.98 -3.08
CA GLU A 195 -0.50 -11.75 -2.73
C GLU A 195 -1.71 -10.85 -2.92
N THR A 196 -2.68 -11.36 -3.69
CA THR A 196 -3.95 -10.74 -4.02
C THR A 196 -4.52 -10.10 -2.77
N ALA A 197 -4.68 -8.77 -2.83
CA ALA A 197 -5.33 -8.01 -1.78
C ALA A 197 -6.70 -8.65 -1.58
N VAL A 198 -6.91 -9.25 -0.41
CA VAL A 198 -8.23 -9.76 -0.04
C VAL A 198 -9.16 -8.57 -0.05
N THR A 199 -10.14 -8.60 -0.93
CA THR A 199 -11.13 -7.55 -1.05
C THR A 199 -11.97 -7.53 0.23
N LEU A 200 -12.06 -6.35 0.85
CA LEU A 200 -12.84 -6.09 2.06
C LEU A 200 -14.30 -6.62 1.99
N PRO A 201 -15.02 -6.60 0.84
CA PRO A 201 -16.37 -7.14 0.78
C PRO A 201 -16.47 -8.63 1.11
N GLU A 202 -15.54 -9.47 0.65
CA GLU A 202 -15.53 -10.91 0.86
C GLU A 202 -15.23 -11.21 2.33
N LEU A 203 -14.30 -10.48 2.96
CA LEU A 203 -14.06 -10.60 4.38
C LEU A 203 -15.31 -10.25 5.22
N ARG A 204 -16.08 -9.25 4.79
CA ARG A 204 -17.34 -8.88 5.45
C ARG A 204 -18.37 -10.00 5.33
N LYS A 205 -18.54 -10.57 4.12
CA LYS A 205 -19.44 -11.72 3.88
C LYS A 205 -19.07 -12.91 4.76
N VAL A 206 -17.79 -13.30 4.80
CA VAL A 206 -17.29 -14.41 5.62
C VAL A 206 -17.56 -14.16 7.11
N LYS A 207 -17.29 -12.94 7.60
CA LYS A 207 -17.56 -12.58 9.01
C LYS A 207 -19.04 -12.67 9.36
N GLU A 208 -19.92 -12.19 8.50
CA GLU A 208 -21.37 -12.22 8.73
C GLU A 208 -21.89 -13.66 8.76
N LYS A 209 -21.49 -14.50 7.80
CA LYS A 209 -21.94 -15.89 7.69
C LYS A 209 -21.43 -16.79 8.81
N LEU A 210 -20.21 -16.57 9.28
CA LEU A 210 -19.61 -17.39 10.33
C LEU A 210 -19.83 -16.86 11.75
N THR A 211 -20.59 -15.78 11.93
CA THR A 211 -20.90 -15.25 13.26
C THR A 211 -21.75 -16.27 14.04
N CYS A 212 -21.23 -16.72 15.17
CA CYS A 212 -21.85 -17.71 16.03
C CYS A 212 -22.56 -17.04 17.21
N ALA A 213 -23.83 -17.41 17.45
CA ALA A 213 -24.62 -16.91 18.58
C ALA A 213 -24.18 -17.50 19.94
N LEU A 214 -23.53 -18.67 19.96
CA LEU A 214 -23.13 -19.36 21.19
C LEU A 214 -21.84 -18.82 21.81
N HIS A 215 -20.98 -18.17 21.03
CA HIS A 215 -19.69 -17.65 21.48
C HIS A 215 -19.67 -16.11 21.50
N PRO A 216 -20.06 -15.47 22.61
CA PRO A 216 -19.96 -14.02 22.75
C PRO A 216 -18.48 -13.60 22.87
N GLY A 217 -18.05 -12.58 22.11
CA GLY A 217 -16.73 -11.98 22.26
C GLY A 217 -16.08 -11.49 20.96
N LYS A 218 -14.79 -11.13 21.05
CA LYS A 218 -13.98 -10.65 19.92
C LYS A 218 -13.76 -11.70 18.82
N ASN A 219 -13.84 -12.99 19.17
CA ASN A 219 -13.70 -14.12 18.25
C ASN A 219 -15.02 -14.89 18.13
N ARG A 220 -16.10 -14.17 17.83
CA ARG A 220 -17.45 -14.74 17.69
C ARG A 220 -17.67 -15.51 16.38
N TRP A 221 -16.62 -16.01 15.74
CA TRP A 221 -16.73 -16.72 14.47
C TRP A 221 -16.47 -18.19 14.68
N CYS A 222 -17.39 -19.04 14.23
CA CYS A 222 -17.23 -20.48 14.33
C CYS A 222 -17.63 -21.15 13.03
N TYR A 223 -16.89 -22.20 12.69
CA TYR A 223 -17.34 -23.18 11.71
C TYR A 223 -18.23 -24.20 12.41
N VAL A 224 -19.43 -24.46 11.88
CA VAL A 224 -20.32 -25.49 12.39
C VAL A 224 -20.09 -26.75 11.54
N ARG A 225 -19.62 -27.83 12.17
CA ARG A 225 -19.40 -29.10 11.48
C ARG A 225 -20.70 -29.62 10.87
N GLY A 226 -20.60 -30.08 9.62
CA GLY A 226 -21.75 -30.54 8.85
C GLY A 226 -22.27 -31.91 9.32
N PRO A 227 -23.43 -32.35 8.80
CA PRO A 227 -24.03 -33.65 9.15
C PRO A 227 -23.17 -34.86 8.77
N LYS A 228 -22.18 -34.69 7.89
CA LYS A 228 -21.27 -35.76 7.43
C LYS A 228 -20.06 -35.95 8.34
N ASP A 229 -19.79 -35.01 9.25
CA ASP A 229 -18.66 -35.08 10.15
C ASP A 229 -18.97 -35.99 11.35
N LYS A 230 -17.92 -36.51 12.01
CA LYS A 230 -18.06 -37.38 13.19
C LYS A 230 -18.86 -36.76 14.34
N ARG A 231 -18.93 -35.43 14.39
CA ARG A 231 -19.59 -34.63 15.42
C ARG A 231 -20.38 -33.50 14.77
N PRO A 232 -21.58 -33.80 14.22
CA PRO A 232 -22.39 -32.78 13.58
C PRO A 232 -22.84 -31.73 14.60
N GLY A 233 -22.80 -30.45 14.21
CA GLY A 233 -23.16 -29.35 15.10
C GLY A 233 -22.08 -28.93 16.11
N GLU A 234 -20.89 -29.54 16.10
CA GLU A 234 -19.76 -29.03 16.89
C GLU A 234 -19.28 -27.69 16.30
N HIS A 235 -19.20 -26.67 17.15
CA HIS A 235 -18.71 -25.34 16.77
C HIS A 235 -17.19 -25.27 16.97
N VAL A 236 -16.46 -25.02 15.89
CA VAL A 236 -15.00 -24.83 15.93
C VAL A 236 -14.70 -23.33 15.85
N PRO A 237 -14.11 -22.70 16.89
CA PRO A 237 -13.79 -21.28 16.86
C PRO A 237 -12.71 -20.98 15.81
N LEU A 238 -12.87 -19.87 15.09
CA LEU A 238 -11.98 -19.45 14.01
C LEU A 238 -11.25 -18.15 14.36
N ASP A 239 -9.95 -18.12 14.10
CA ASP A 239 -9.13 -16.91 14.20
C ASP A 239 -9.26 -16.04 12.94
N LEU A 240 -8.92 -14.75 13.06
CA LEU A 240 -9.03 -13.79 11.96
C LEU A 240 -8.17 -14.18 10.73
N GLU A 241 -7.02 -14.83 10.95
CA GLU A 241 -6.17 -15.34 9.88
C GLU A 241 -6.89 -16.39 9.02
N VAL A 242 -7.68 -17.26 9.66
CA VAL A 242 -8.50 -18.26 8.98
C VAL A 242 -9.62 -17.61 8.18
N LEU A 243 -10.26 -16.56 8.72
CA LEU A 243 -11.28 -15.80 8.00
C LEU A 243 -10.71 -15.06 6.78
N LEU A 244 -9.50 -14.51 6.89
CA LEU A 244 -8.81 -13.85 5.76
C LEU A 244 -8.44 -14.86 4.68
N LEU A 245 -7.97 -16.05 5.06
CA LEU A 245 -7.71 -17.12 4.10
C LEU A 245 -9.00 -17.56 3.42
N TRP A 246 -10.10 -17.69 4.17
CA TRP A 246 -11.40 -18.02 3.61
C TRP A 246 -11.88 -16.96 2.62
N ALA A 247 -11.79 -15.69 2.97
CA ALA A 247 -12.14 -14.58 2.09
C ALA A 247 -11.30 -14.57 0.80
N ARG A 248 -10.01 -14.89 0.89
CA ARG A 248 -9.14 -15.07 -0.28
C ARG A 248 -9.61 -16.21 -1.18
N HIS A 249 -9.95 -17.36 -0.59
CA HIS A 249 -10.44 -18.52 -1.34
C HIS A 249 -11.83 -18.29 -1.95
N MET A 250 -12.69 -17.51 -1.28
CA MET A 250 -13.98 -17.07 -1.80
C MET A 250 -13.78 -16.16 -3.02
N HIS A 251 -12.86 -15.19 -2.92
CA HIS A 251 -12.51 -14.30 -4.03
C HIS A 251 -11.96 -15.07 -5.24
N ASP A 252 -11.14 -16.11 -5.00
CA ASP A 252 -10.62 -16.99 -6.04
C ASP A 252 -11.70 -17.92 -6.66
N GLY A 253 -12.94 -17.91 -6.15
CA GLY A 253 -14.01 -18.81 -6.60
C GLY A 253 -13.77 -20.29 -6.24
N LYS A 254 -12.87 -20.58 -5.29
CA LYS A 254 -12.53 -21.94 -4.86
C LYS A 254 -13.44 -22.47 -3.77
N VAL A 255 -14.18 -21.58 -3.11
CA VAL A 255 -15.06 -21.90 -1.99
C VAL A 255 -16.40 -21.22 -2.22
N ASP A 256 -17.47 -21.83 -1.72
CA ASP A 256 -18.83 -21.33 -1.86
C ASP A 256 -19.02 -20.00 -1.11
N GLU A 257 -19.83 -19.11 -1.69
CA GLU A 257 -20.16 -17.81 -1.08
C GLU A 257 -20.91 -17.94 0.26
N ASN A 258 -21.52 -19.10 0.51
CA ASN A 258 -22.28 -19.36 1.74
C ASN A 258 -21.40 -19.84 2.90
N CYS A 259 -20.09 -20.02 2.68
CA CYS A 259 -19.14 -20.53 3.68
C CYS A 259 -19.56 -21.89 4.29
N ILE A 260 -20.26 -22.72 3.54
CA ILE A 260 -20.71 -24.05 3.99
C ILE A 260 -19.52 -25.02 3.98
N THR A 261 -18.69 -24.94 2.93
CA THR A 261 -17.53 -25.81 2.78
C THR A 261 -16.26 -25.04 3.12
N PRO A 262 -15.49 -25.48 4.12
CA PRO A 262 -14.27 -24.81 4.49
C PRO A 262 -13.18 -25.03 3.42
N PRO A 263 -12.29 -24.04 3.17
CA PRO A 263 -11.15 -24.23 2.29
C PRO A 263 -10.35 -25.48 2.68
N ASN A 264 -10.07 -26.36 1.71
CA ASN A 264 -9.40 -27.65 1.95
C ASN A 264 -7.99 -27.50 2.57
N VAL A 265 -7.42 -26.30 2.50
CA VAL A 265 -6.13 -25.94 3.10
C VAL A 265 -6.16 -25.74 4.62
N LEU A 266 -7.35 -25.76 5.25
CA LEU A 266 -7.49 -25.42 6.66
C LEU A 266 -7.27 -26.59 7.63
N ASN A 267 -7.16 -27.85 7.17
CA ASN A 267 -7.02 -29.04 8.03
C ASN A 267 -7.83 -28.90 9.33
N LEU A 268 -9.15 -28.65 9.22
CA LEU A 268 -9.96 -28.22 10.38
C LEU A 268 -9.93 -29.19 11.56
N ASP A 269 -9.61 -30.45 11.31
CA ASP A 269 -9.38 -31.44 12.36
C ASP A 269 -8.15 -31.06 13.23
N GLU A 270 -7.06 -30.62 12.62
CA GLU A 270 -5.88 -30.11 13.33
C GLU A 270 -6.20 -28.81 14.09
N LEU A 271 -7.03 -27.92 13.54
CA LEU A 271 -7.47 -26.70 14.22
C LEU A 271 -8.32 -27.01 15.46
N ALA A 272 -9.25 -27.96 15.36
CA ALA A 272 -10.07 -28.40 16.48
C ALA A 272 -9.21 -29.06 17.57
N GLU A 273 -8.22 -29.86 17.19
CA GLU A 273 -7.23 -30.43 18.12
C GLU A 273 -6.35 -29.36 18.76
N ARG A 274 -5.91 -28.37 18.00
CA ARG A 274 -5.09 -27.25 18.50
C ARG A 274 -5.87 -26.35 19.45
N GLY A 275 -7.15 -26.10 19.18
CA GLY A 275 -8.06 -25.37 20.07
C GLY A 275 -8.18 -26.06 21.42
N ARG A 276 -8.47 -27.37 21.41
CA ARG A 276 -8.54 -28.20 22.63
C ARG A 276 -7.22 -28.21 23.39
N ALA A 277 -6.10 -28.43 22.71
CA ALA A 277 -4.77 -28.42 23.33
C ALA A 277 -4.40 -27.05 23.94
N ARG A 278 -4.89 -25.95 23.37
CA ARG A 278 -4.68 -24.60 23.91
C ARG A 278 -5.53 -24.38 25.17
N GLU A 279 -6.78 -24.82 25.16
CA GLU A 279 -7.67 -24.71 26.32
C GLU A 279 -7.16 -25.54 27.50
N GLU A 280 -6.72 -26.78 27.26
CA GLU A 280 -6.07 -27.64 28.25
C GLU A 280 -4.81 -26.97 28.85
N ARG A 281 -3.93 -26.41 28.02
CA ARG A 281 -2.73 -25.69 28.48
C ARG A 281 -3.06 -24.45 29.31
N THR A 282 -4.18 -23.78 29.02
CA THR A 282 -4.58 -22.57 29.74
C THR A 282 -5.25 -22.89 31.07
N GLY A 283 -6.03 -23.99 31.13
CA GLY A 283 -6.61 -24.52 32.36
C GLY A 283 -5.55 -25.03 33.34
N GLN A 284 -4.50 -25.70 32.84
CA GLN A 284 -3.48 -26.32 33.69
C GLN A 284 -2.53 -25.31 34.36
N ARG A 285 -2.43 -24.07 33.86
CA ARG A 285 -1.55 -23.02 34.42
C ARG A 285 -2.13 -22.25 35.61
N ARG A 286 -3.40 -22.47 35.99
CA ARG A 286 -4.01 -21.76 37.14
C ARG A 286 -3.77 -22.42 38.52
N GLY A 287 -3.06 -23.55 38.60
CA GLY A 287 -2.94 -24.31 39.85
C GLY A 287 -1.54 -24.73 40.32
N GLN A 288 -0.47 -24.47 39.57
CA GLN A 288 0.87 -24.95 39.95
C GLN A 288 1.85 -23.78 40.07
N ALA A 289 2.35 -23.57 41.29
CA ALA A 289 3.47 -22.68 41.57
C ALA A 289 4.66 -23.11 40.70
N LEU A 290 5.10 -22.21 39.82
CA LEU A 290 6.17 -22.47 38.86
C LEU A 290 7.50 -22.72 39.61
N PRO A 291 8.16 -23.87 39.43
CA PRO A 291 9.53 -24.04 39.90
C PRO A 291 10.51 -23.20 39.05
N PRO A 292 11.70 -22.85 39.60
CA PRO A 292 12.66 -21.97 38.95
C PRO A 292 13.16 -22.54 37.61
N ILE A 293 13.06 -21.74 36.56
CA ILE A 293 13.47 -22.11 35.20
C ILE A 293 15.00 -21.95 35.09
N HIS A 294 15.71 -23.07 35.02
CA HIS A 294 17.14 -23.10 34.70
C HIS A 294 17.32 -23.32 33.19
N VAL A 295 17.82 -22.31 32.46
CA VAL A 295 18.05 -22.40 31.01
C VAL A 295 19.48 -22.86 30.76
N HIS A 296 19.64 -24.11 30.32
CA HIS A 296 20.91 -24.59 29.79
C HIS A 296 21.02 -24.24 28.30
N VAL A 297 21.84 -23.23 27.99
CA VAL A 297 22.33 -22.98 26.63
C VAL A 297 23.65 -23.74 26.50
N GLY A 298 23.59 -24.93 25.92
CA GLY A 298 24.76 -25.75 25.60
C GLY A 298 24.55 -26.45 24.27
N GLY A 299 25.37 -26.07 23.28
CA GLY A 299 25.39 -26.69 21.96
C GLY A 299 26.05 -28.07 21.95
N ASN A 300 25.72 -28.83 20.91
CA ASN A 300 26.51 -29.84 20.18
C ASN A 300 25.65 -31.07 19.83
N GLY A 301 25.38 -31.29 18.55
CA GLY A 301 24.89 -32.58 18.06
C GLY A 301 24.00 -32.52 16.81
N PRO A 302 24.40 -33.13 15.67
CA PRO A 302 23.73 -33.01 14.37
C PRO A 302 22.77 -34.19 14.09
N LEU A 303 22.22 -34.23 12.85
CA LEU A 303 21.34 -35.25 12.21
C LEU A 303 19.85 -34.82 12.23
N ARG A 304 19.08 -34.79 11.13
CA ARG A 304 19.13 -35.68 9.96
C ARG A 304 18.30 -35.14 8.78
N ASP A 305 18.64 -35.68 7.61
CA ASP A 305 18.05 -35.50 6.29
C ASP A 305 16.56 -35.90 6.18
N VAL A 306 15.83 -35.18 5.33
CA VAL A 306 14.61 -35.67 4.70
C VAL A 306 14.62 -35.25 3.22
N ASP A 307 14.63 -36.25 2.35
CA ASP A 307 14.61 -36.15 0.90
C ASP A 307 13.33 -35.50 0.33
N PRO A 308 13.41 -34.85 -0.85
CA PRO A 308 12.28 -34.26 -1.54
C PRO A 308 11.79 -35.17 -2.69
N ASN A 309 10.55 -35.64 -2.66
CA ASN A 309 9.98 -36.30 -3.85
C ASN A 309 8.45 -36.25 -3.90
N VAL A 310 7.88 -35.27 -4.62
CA VAL A 310 6.62 -35.44 -5.38
C VAL A 310 6.62 -34.49 -6.59
N VAL A 311 6.48 -35.10 -7.76
CA VAL A 311 6.35 -34.51 -9.10
C VAL A 311 4.87 -34.32 -9.45
N ALA A 312 4.46 -33.16 -9.99
CA ALA A 312 3.22 -32.99 -10.78
C ALA A 312 3.19 -31.62 -11.51
N PRO A 313 2.35 -31.43 -12.56
CA PRO A 313 2.83 -30.95 -13.85
C PRO A 313 2.53 -29.49 -14.21
N SER A 314 3.34 -29.05 -15.16
CA SER A 314 3.39 -27.77 -15.86
C SER A 314 2.12 -27.45 -16.65
N HIS A 315 1.52 -26.28 -16.37
CA HIS A 315 0.63 -25.60 -17.32
C HIS A 315 1.38 -24.45 -17.99
N LYS A 316 1.77 -24.70 -19.24
CA LYS A 316 2.30 -23.72 -20.19
C LYS A 316 1.24 -22.62 -20.42
N ARG A 317 1.55 -21.38 -20.01
CA ARG A 317 0.88 -20.20 -20.58
C ARG A 317 1.77 -19.60 -21.64
N HIS A 318 1.21 -19.52 -22.84
CA HIS A 318 1.78 -18.93 -24.04
C HIS A 318 2.30 -17.53 -23.71
N ARG A 319 3.63 -17.38 -23.75
CA ARG A 319 4.31 -16.09 -23.67
C ARG A 319 4.15 -15.46 -25.04
N VAL A 320 3.42 -14.34 -25.09
CA VAL A 320 3.38 -13.48 -26.27
C VAL A 320 4.81 -13.07 -26.57
N GLU A 321 5.30 -13.46 -27.74
CA GLU A 321 6.59 -13.04 -28.26
C GLU A 321 6.55 -11.53 -28.45
N GLU A 322 7.30 -10.81 -27.62
CA GLU A 322 7.50 -9.37 -27.78
C GLU A 322 8.26 -9.18 -29.10
N SER A 323 7.57 -8.51 -30.03
CA SER A 323 8.05 -8.03 -31.32
C SER A 323 9.48 -7.49 -31.22
N SER A 324 10.32 -8.03 -32.09
CA SER A 324 11.71 -7.68 -32.30
C SER A 324 11.80 -6.32 -32.98
N ASP A 325 11.68 -5.24 -32.22
CA ASP A 325 11.77 -3.89 -32.78
C ASP A 325 13.02 -3.12 -32.35
N SER A 326 13.87 -2.95 -33.37
CA SER A 326 14.93 -1.96 -33.54
C SER A 326 16.22 -2.21 -32.72
N GLU A 327 17.11 -2.97 -33.35
CA GLU A 327 18.55 -2.98 -33.10
C GLU A 327 19.13 -1.60 -33.40
N SER A 328 18.91 -0.67 -32.47
CA SER A 328 19.65 0.59 -32.44
C SER A 328 21.08 0.23 -32.03
N ASP A 329 21.99 0.40 -32.99
CA ASP A 329 23.43 0.12 -32.97
C ASP A 329 24.14 1.03 -31.96
N SER A 330 23.78 0.87 -30.70
CA SER A 330 24.40 1.55 -29.57
C SER A 330 25.66 0.77 -29.23
N ASP A 331 26.83 1.41 -29.42
CA ASP A 331 28.20 0.99 -29.11
C ASP A 331 28.43 0.66 -27.61
N ASP A 332 27.49 0.02 -26.95
CA ASP A 332 27.72 -0.49 -25.60
C ASP A 332 28.60 -1.73 -25.72
N GLU A 333 29.79 -1.64 -25.15
CA GLU A 333 30.73 -2.75 -25.06
C GLU A 333 30.03 -4.01 -24.53
N PRO A 334 30.06 -5.12 -25.28
CA PRO A 334 29.40 -6.35 -24.87
C PRO A 334 30.05 -6.90 -23.60
N LEU A 335 29.21 -7.28 -22.63
CA LEU A 335 29.65 -7.73 -21.32
C LEU A 335 30.44 -9.06 -21.45
N THR A 336 31.73 -9.02 -21.12
CA THR A 336 32.65 -10.15 -21.37
C THR A 336 32.54 -11.22 -20.29
N ILE A 337 32.94 -12.46 -20.62
CA ILE A 337 33.01 -13.57 -19.67
C ILE A 337 34.02 -13.28 -18.55
N ALA A 338 35.08 -12.52 -18.85
CA ALA A 338 36.14 -12.17 -17.90
C ALA A 338 35.59 -11.32 -16.76
N ASP A 339 34.73 -10.34 -17.06
CA ASP A 339 34.08 -9.49 -16.06
C ASP A 339 33.20 -10.30 -15.10
N VAL A 340 32.51 -11.32 -15.62
CA VAL A 340 31.67 -12.22 -14.82
C VAL A 340 32.53 -13.06 -13.87
N LEU A 341 33.62 -13.65 -14.38
CA LEU A 341 34.54 -14.47 -13.59
C LEU A 341 35.25 -13.65 -12.52
N GLN A 342 35.73 -12.44 -12.85
CA GLN A 342 36.38 -11.54 -11.90
C GLN A 342 35.43 -11.14 -10.77
N LYS A 343 34.18 -10.80 -11.10
CA LYS A 343 33.15 -10.45 -10.10
C LYS A 343 32.77 -11.61 -9.20
N LEU A 344 32.80 -12.84 -9.71
CA LEU A 344 32.59 -14.05 -8.92
C LEU A 344 33.76 -14.36 -8.02
N HIS A 345 34.98 -14.23 -8.54
CA HIS A 345 36.20 -14.42 -7.76
C HIS A 345 36.28 -13.47 -6.56
N ALA A 346 35.92 -12.20 -6.76
CA ALA A 346 35.84 -11.22 -5.67
C ALA A 346 34.85 -11.61 -4.55
N LYS A 347 33.84 -12.44 -4.86
CA LYS A 347 32.86 -12.92 -3.87
C LYS A 347 33.20 -14.26 -3.26
N PHE A 348 33.87 -15.12 -4.02
CA PHE A 348 34.14 -16.50 -3.68
C PHE A 348 35.56 -16.84 -4.16
N PRO A 349 36.61 -16.34 -3.47
CA PRO A 349 37.99 -16.50 -3.90
C PRO A 349 38.42 -17.97 -3.95
N ASP A 350 37.90 -18.80 -3.03
CA ASP A 350 38.25 -20.22 -2.89
C ASP A 350 37.89 -21.07 -4.13
N LEU A 351 36.89 -20.66 -4.91
CA LEU A 351 36.46 -21.36 -6.12
C LEU A 351 37.33 -21.04 -7.35
N LYS A 352 38.30 -20.12 -7.23
CA LYS A 352 39.30 -19.79 -8.26
C LYS A 352 38.71 -19.61 -9.67
N TYR A 353 37.58 -18.92 -9.79
CA TYR A 353 36.88 -18.67 -11.06
C TYR A 353 37.74 -18.24 -12.25
N PRO A 354 38.82 -17.43 -12.10
CA PRO A 354 39.64 -17.02 -13.24
C PRO A 354 40.26 -18.19 -14.01
N GLN A 355 40.48 -19.35 -13.38
CA GLN A 355 41.07 -20.53 -14.03
C GLN A 355 40.20 -21.08 -15.18
N TYR A 356 38.91 -20.76 -15.20
CA TYR A 356 37.99 -21.23 -16.24
C TYR A 356 37.95 -20.32 -17.48
N SER A 357 38.67 -19.18 -17.50
CA SER A 357 38.58 -18.22 -18.61
C SER A 357 39.01 -18.82 -19.94
N ASP A 358 40.10 -19.56 -19.93
CA ASP A 358 40.73 -20.04 -21.17
C ASP A 358 39.95 -21.22 -21.75
N ALA A 359 39.43 -22.11 -20.89
CA ALA A 359 38.53 -23.18 -21.29
C ALA A 359 37.22 -22.64 -21.91
N LEU A 360 36.62 -21.60 -21.32
CA LEU A 360 35.43 -20.95 -21.88
C LEU A 360 35.71 -20.30 -23.24
N LYS A 361 36.86 -19.60 -23.36
CA LYS A 361 37.30 -19.00 -24.63
C LYS A 361 37.58 -20.05 -25.70
N ALA A 362 38.21 -21.18 -25.34
CA ALA A 362 38.49 -22.29 -26.25
C ALA A 362 37.20 -22.92 -26.81
N LYS A 363 36.10 -22.87 -26.06
CA LYS A 363 34.76 -23.28 -26.52
C LYS A 363 33.96 -22.17 -27.21
N GLY A 364 34.55 -21.00 -27.46
CA GLY A 364 33.90 -19.86 -28.11
C GLY A 364 32.97 -19.05 -27.21
N ILE A 365 32.97 -19.28 -25.90
CA ILE A 365 32.11 -18.56 -24.94
C ILE A 365 32.84 -17.30 -24.45
N ILE A 366 32.85 -16.27 -25.29
CA ILE A 366 33.56 -15.00 -25.03
C ILE A 366 32.67 -14.01 -24.26
N TYR A 367 31.37 -14.01 -24.51
CA TYR A 367 30.41 -13.06 -23.96
C TYR A 367 29.50 -13.70 -22.91
N ALA A 368 29.10 -12.90 -21.91
CA ALA A 368 28.22 -13.37 -20.84
C ALA A 368 26.83 -13.77 -21.33
N HIS A 369 26.38 -13.24 -22.47
CA HIS A 369 25.09 -13.63 -23.06
C HIS A 369 25.12 -15.06 -23.58
N SER A 370 26.16 -15.41 -24.36
CA SER A 370 26.35 -16.75 -24.95
C SER A 370 26.45 -17.84 -23.88
N ALA A 371 26.99 -17.53 -22.71
CA ALA A 371 27.06 -18.47 -21.59
C ALA A 371 25.68 -18.91 -21.05
N LEU A 372 24.60 -18.18 -21.37
CA LEU A 372 23.25 -18.52 -20.90
C LEU A 372 22.54 -19.55 -21.79
N ASP A 373 23.10 -19.84 -22.96
CA ASP A 373 22.53 -20.79 -23.92
C ASP A 373 22.97 -22.23 -23.63
N PHE A 374 23.96 -22.41 -22.76
CA PHE A 374 24.47 -23.70 -22.31
C PHE A 374 23.86 -24.10 -20.97
N ASP A 375 23.65 -25.40 -20.78
CA ASP A 375 23.10 -25.94 -19.56
C ASP A 375 24.18 -26.20 -18.49
N VAL A 376 23.72 -26.54 -17.28
CA VAL A 376 24.62 -26.84 -16.15
C VAL A 376 25.52 -28.04 -16.44
N ALA A 377 25.02 -29.04 -17.16
CA ALA A 377 25.76 -30.25 -17.47
C ALA A 377 26.94 -29.97 -18.42
N TYR A 378 26.76 -29.11 -19.42
CA TYR A 378 27.81 -28.67 -20.34
C TYR A 378 29.00 -28.04 -19.59
N PHE A 379 28.75 -27.12 -18.66
CA PHE A 379 29.84 -26.49 -17.89
C PHE A 379 30.61 -27.49 -17.02
N LYS A 380 29.96 -28.55 -16.55
CA LYS A 380 30.62 -29.60 -15.80
C LYS A 380 31.47 -30.49 -16.71
N ALA A 381 30.88 -30.99 -17.79
CA ALA A 381 31.51 -31.98 -18.66
C ALA A 381 32.59 -31.37 -19.57
N GLU A 382 32.30 -30.25 -20.22
CA GLU A 382 33.14 -29.69 -21.28
C GLU A 382 34.12 -28.63 -20.79
N ILE A 383 33.76 -27.88 -19.74
CA ILE A 383 34.60 -26.82 -19.15
C ILE A 383 35.34 -27.31 -17.91
N GLY A 384 34.87 -28.37 -17.25
CA GLY A 384 35.45 -28.88 -16.01
C GLY A 384 35.18 -27.98 -14.80
N MET A 385 34.08 -27.23 -14.79
CA MET A 385 33.69 -26.44 -13.62
C MET A 385 33.21 -27.33 -12.47
N ALA A 386 33.63 -26.99 -11.25
CA ALA A 386 33.16 -27.69 -10.05
C ALA A 386 31.64 -27.49 -9.83
N ASP A 387 30.98 -28.50 -9.30
CA ASP A 387 29.51 -28.52 -9.06
C ASP A 387 29.01 -27.30 -8.30
N GLY A 388 29.74 -26.86 -7.27
CA GLY A 388 29.42 -25.67 -6.48
C GLY A 388 29.64 -24.34 -7.21
N ALA A 389 30.49 -24.33 -8.26
CA ALA A 389 30.83 -23.12 -9.00
C ALA A 389 29.84 -22.81 -10.14
N VAL A 390 29.33 -23.84 -10.83
CA VAL A 390 28.47 -23.66 -12.02
C VAL A 390 27.19 -22.88 -11.70
N GLY A 391 26.52 -23.21 -10.60
CA GLY A 391 25.29 -22.53 -10.18
C GLY A 391 25.52 -21.04 -9.87
N GLY A 392 26.66 -20.72 -9.23
CA GLY A 392 27.08 -19.35 -8.97
C GLY A 392 27.37 -18.59 -10.26
N PHE A 393 28.07 -19.24 -11.20
CA PHE A 393 28.43 -18.70 -12.50
C PHE A 393 27.23 -18.29 -13.35
N ILE A 394 26.33 -19.24 -13.66
CA ILE A 394 25.14 -18.98 -14.49
C ILE A 394 24.26 -17.89 -13.87
N LYS A 395 24.07 -17.93 -12.55
CA LYS A 395 23.26 -16.94 -11.83
C LYS A 395 23.89 -15.55 -11.89
N CYS A 396 25.21 -15.43 -11.79
CA CYS A 396 25.92 -14.16 -11.90
C CYS A 396 25.87 -13.61 -13.33
N ALA A 397 26.17 -14.43 -14.34
CA ALA A 397 26.07 -14.06 -15.76
C ALA A 397 24.66 -13.52 -16.08
N LYS A 398 23.62 -14.26 -15.69
CA LYS A 398 22.21 -13.85 -15.89
C LYS A 398 21.89 -12.51 -15.22
N LYS A 399 22.42 -12.28 -14.01
CA LYS A 399 22.22 -11.03 -13.28
C LYS A 399 22.93 -9.87 -13.98
N MET A 400 24.15 -10.06 -14.47
CA MET A 400 24.91 -9.02 -15.16
C MET A 400 24.28 -8.66 -16.50
N VAL A 401 23.88 -9.65 -17.30
CA VAL A 401 23.16 -9.41 -18.57
C VAL A 401 21.86 -8.63 -18.33
N ARG A 402 21.08 -8.98 -17.30
CA ARG A 402 19.86 -8.24 -16.94
C ARG A 402 20.15 -6.80 -16.48
N ALA A 403 21.26 -6.58 -15.77
CA ALA A 403 21.65 -5.25 -15.32
C ALA A 403 22.06 -4.36 -16.51
N ALA A 404 22.86 -4.90 -17.44
CA ALA A 404 23.23 -4.21 -18.67
C ALA A 404 21.99 -3.85 -19.51
N LYS A 405 21.05 -4.79 -19.72
CA LYS A 405 19.78 -4.50 -20.43
C LYS A 405 18.96 -3.39 -19.75
N LYS A 406 18.93 -3.35 -18.41
CA LYS A 406 18.24 -2.28 -17.67
C LYS A 406 18.93 -0.92 -17.82
N GLN A 407 20.26 -0.89 -17.81
CA GLN A 407 21.02 0.34 -18.04
C GLN A 407 20.77 0.88 -19.45
N LYS A 408 20.80 0.02 -20.48
CA LYS A 408 20.44 0.41 -21.86
C LYS A 408 19.05 1.02 -21.96
N LYS A 409 18.04 0.40 -21.32
CA LYS A 409 16.66 0.94 -21.30
C LYS A 409 16.55 2.27 -20.55
N GLY A 410 17.38 2.48 -19.52
CA GLY A 410 17.48 3.76 -18.81
C GLY A 410 18.07 4.87 -19.67
N ASN A 411 19.20 4.60 -20.33
CA ASN A 411 19.87 5.56 -21.20
C ASN A 411 19.03 5.95 -22.42
N LYS A 412 18.31 4.99 -23.03
CA LYS A 412 17.40 5.28 -24.14
C LYS A 412 16.30 6.26 -23.76
N ARG A 413 15.76 6.16 -22.54
CA ARG A 413 14.75 7.11 -22.02
C ARG A 413 15.36 8.49 -21.79
N ALA A 414 16.54 8.55 -21.18
CA ALA A 414 17.22 9.82 -20.93
C ALA A 414 17.57 10.57 -22.23
N ARG A 415 17.97 9.87 -23.30
CA ARG A 415 18.22 10.48 -24.62
C ARG A 415 16.94 11.02 -25.26
N GLN A 416 15.84 10.26 -25.21
CA GLN A 416 14.54 10.71 -25.73
C GLN A 416 14.02 11.95 -25.00
N ASP A 417 14.26 12.04 -23.69
CA ASP A 417 13.90 13.22 -22.89
C ASP A 417 14.76 14.45 -23.25
N ALA A 418 16.03 14.25 -23.64
CA ALA A 418 16.94 15.34 -24.04
C ALA A 418 16.64 15.88 -25.45
N GLU A 419 16.40 15.01 -26.43
CA GLU A 419 16.11 15.40 -27.82
C GLU A 419 14.73 16.05 -27.96
N GLY A 420 13.77 15.72 -27.11
CA GLY A 420 12.43 16.33 -27.11
C GLY A 420 12.37 17.77 -26.57
N SER A 421 13.46 18.30 -26.01
CA SER A 421 13.46 19.61 -25.35
C SER A 421 13.95 20.77 -26.23
N ASP A 422 14.57 20.53 -27.39
CA ASP A 422 15.26 21.56 -28.16
C ASP A 422 14.50 22.07 -29.42
N GLY A 423 13.47 21.36 -29.88
CA GLY A 423 12.74 21.68 -31.12
C GLY A 423 11.69 22.80 -31.05
N GLY A 424 11.74 23.71 -30.07
CA GLY A 424 10.61 24.58 -29.72
C GLY A 424 10.80 26.10 -29.75
N LYS A 425 11.97 26.62 -30.13
CA LYS A 425 12.24 28.07 -30.11
C LYS A 425 12.98 28.57 -31.35
N GLU A 426 12.33 28.50 -32.50
CA GLU A 426 12.71 29.35 -33.64
C GLU A 426 11.44 29.63 -34.45
N ASN A 427 10.81 30.77 -34.17
CA ASN A 427 9.89 31.57 -35.01
C ASN A 427 9.07 32.49 -34.10
N ALA A 428 9.66 33.63 -33.73
CA ALA A 428 8.96 34.86 -33.36
C ALA A 428 9.93 36.03 -33.51
#